data_AF-A0A417WIS6-F1
#
_entry.id   AF-A0A417WIS6-F1
#
_cell.length_a   1.000
_cell.length_b   1.000
_cell.length_c   1.000
_cell.angle_alpha   90.00
_cell.angle_beta   90.00
_cell.angle_gamma   90.00
#
_symmetry.space_group_name_H-M   'P 1'
#
loop_
_entity.id
_entity.type
_entity.pdbx_description
1 polymer ?
#
loop_
_entity_poly.entity_id
_entity_poly.type
_entity_poly.pdbx_seq_one_letter_code
_entity_poly.pdbx_strand_id
1 'polypeptide(L)'
;MKKRRYRRLFAVLTAAMFSACNVSTALAMPLQELTEDYQHFNTKLVEESRPKDIGSDAFSEWFFTYLEEETLWDWFYGVMEDDTNEDYSALYSWYEKNQEQIAKQLGANASALMASSVGDLWNNWIDGNFDLTGDGTESNPYQIEDLEDLMIMTQAIAAGTGNYDTAHYRLMDDIDLSFTINNGNWNPIGWYQNAAQLSGNVSNSFKGTFDGDGHTISGLKIVNISKNLQNVGLFGVLDGAVVKNLVIEDARVYGYNHVGILAGR
;
A
#
# COMPACT_ATOMS: atom_id res chain seq x y z
N MET A 1 12.69 14.11 -17.50
CA MET A 1 12.55 13.75 -18.94
C MET A 1 12.30 12.24 -19.16
N LYS A 2 11.23 11.64 -18.60
CA LYS A 2 10.89 10.22 -18.83
C LYS A 2 9.41 9.93 -19.17
N LYS A 3 8.54 10.94 -19.33
CA LYS A 3 7.10 10.75 -19.68
C LYS A 3 6.77 10.72 -21.19
N ARG A 4 7.75 10.80 -22.10
CA ARG A 4 7.52 10.86 -23.57
C ARG A 4 7.87 9.60 -24.37
N ARG A 5 8.39 8.53 -23.75
CA ARG A 5 8.77 7.29 -24.47
C ARG A 5 7.66 6.26 -24.62
N TYR A 6 6.63 6.26 -23.77
CA TYR A 6 5.54 5.26 -23.84
C TYR A 6 4.49 5.53 -24.93
N ARG A 7 4.24 6.80 -25.29
CA ARG A 7 3.36 7.14 -26.43
C ARG A 7 3.90 6.70 -27.80
N ARG A 8 5.20 6.39 -27.93
CA ARG A 8 5.80 5.93 -29.19
C ARG A 8 5.87 4.40 -29.31
N LEU A 9 5.82 3.64 -28.21
CA LEU A 9 5.81 2.17 -28.28
C LEU A 9 4.42 1.63 -28.64
N PHE A 10 3.34 2.25 -28.18
CA PHE A 10 1.98 1.83 -28.55
C PHE A 10 1.58 2.19 -29.99
N ALA A 11 2.08 3.32 -30.51
CA ALA A 11 1.90 3.71 -31.92
C ALA A 11 2.69 2.80 -32.91
N VAL A 12 3.77 2.17 -32.45
CA VAL A 12 4.57 1.25 -33.28
C VAL A 12 3.91 -0.14 -33.37
N LEU A 13 3.19 -0.57 -32.34
CA LEU A 13 2.41 -1.82 -32.41
C LEU A 13 1.15 -1.70 -33.28
N THR A 14 0.49 -0.55 -33.33
CA THR A 14 -0.65 -0.32 -34.23
C THR A 14 -0.23 -0.28 -35.71
N ALA A 15 0.97 0.24 -36.02
CA ALA A 15 1.52 0.18 -37.37
C ALA A 15 1.91 -1.25 -37.80
N ALA A 16 2.35 -2.09 -36.87
CA ALA A 16 2.72 -3.47 -37.16
C ALA A 16 1.50 -4.37 -37.44
N MET A 17 0.35 -4.12 -36.81
CA MET A 17 -0.87 -4.87 -37.06
C MET A 17 -1.54 -4.54 -38.41
N PHE A 18 -1.37 -3.32 -38.93
CA PHE A 18 -1.82 -2.97 -40.29
C PHE A 18 -0.91 -3.48 -41.41
N SER A 19 0.35 -3.83 -41.13
CA SER A 19 1.25 -4.42 -42.14
C SER A 19 0.93 -5.89 -42.47
N ALA A 20 0.03 -6.53 -41.73
CA ALA A 20 -0.33 -7.94 -41.90
C ALA A 20 -1.68 -8.17 -42.61
N CYS A 21 -2.43 -7.11 -42.97
CA CYS A 21 -3.69 -7.24 -43.70
C CYS A 21 -3.66 -6.43 -44.99
N ASN A 22 -3.47 -7.12 -46.12
CA ASN A 22 -3.76 -6.59 -47.44
C ASN A 22 -5.29 -6.37 -47.57
N VAL A 23 -5.78 -5.19 -47.21
CA VAL A 23 -7.05 -4.69 -47.73
C VAL A 23 -6.87 -3.23 -48.12
N SER A 24 -6.81 -3.04 -49.44
CA SER A 24 -6.92 -1.76 -50.11
C SER A 24 -8.26 -1.09 -49.77
N THR A 25 -8.28 0.24 -49.75
CA THR A 25 -9.41 1.16 -49.48
C THR A 25 -9.82 1.33 -48.02
N ALA A 26 -8.96 1.94 -47.20
CA ALA A 26 -9.38 2.63 -45.99
C ALA A 26 -9.63 4.11 -46.29
N LEU A 27 -10.90 4.51 -46.19
CA LEU A 27 -11.31 5.91 -46.02
C LEU A 27 -10.55 6.48 -44.81
N ALA A 28 -9.94 7.65 -45.00
CA ALA A 28 -9.18 8.34 -43.97
C ALA A 28 -10.11 8.83 -42.85
N MET A 29 -10.37 7.98 -41.86
CA MET A 29 -10.99 8.40 -40.59
C MET A 29 -9.99 9.24 -39.78
N PRO A 30 -10.41 10.38 -39.20
CA PRO A 30 -9.57 11.17 -38.30
C PRO A 30 -9.11 10.33 -37.10
N LEU A 31 -7.85 10.49 -36.70
CA LEU A 31 -7.23 9.76 -35.58
C LEU A 31 -8.03 9.83 -34.26
N GLN A 32 -8.81 10.90 -34.08
CA GLN A 32 -9.63 11.12 -32.89
C GLN A 32 -10.90 10.23 -32.84
N GLU A 33 -11.58 10.03 -33.97
CA GLU A 33 -12.69 9.07 -34.08
C GLU A 33 -12.20 7.64 -33.87
N LEU A 34 -11.04 7.29 -34.44
CA LEU A 34 -10.42 5.97 -34.24
C LEU A 34 -10.05 5.70 -32.77
N THR A 35 -9.69 6.73 -32.00
CA THR A 35 -9.42 6.57 -30.55
C THR A 35 -10.70 6.45 -29.73
N GLU A 36 -11.76 7.18 -30.07
CA GLU A 36 -13.05 7.11 -29.36
C GLU A 36 -13.76 5.77 -29.64
N ASP A 37 -13.77 5.31 -30.89
CA ASP A 37 -14.32 4.01 -31.29
C ASP A 37 -13.56 2.84 -30.65
N TYR A 38 -12.24 2.95 -30.53
CA TYR A 38 -11.41 1.94 -29.87
C TYR A 38 -11.69 1.86 -28.36
N GLN A 39 -11.79 2.99 -27.67
CA GLN A 39 -12.11 3.01 -26.24
C GLN A 39 -13.50 2.43 -25.97
N HIS A 40 -14.49 2.82 -26.76
CA HIS A 40 -15.86 2.27 -26.65
C HIS A 40 -15.91 0.76 -26.91
N PHE A 41 -15.16 0.27 -27.90
CA PHE A 41 -15.06 -1.16 -28.18
C PHE A 41 -14.36 -1.92 -27.04
N ASN A 42 -13.31 -1.37 -26.45
CA ASN A 42 -12.55 -2.01 -25.37
C ASN A 42 -13.39 -2.13 -24.09
N THR A 43 -14.12 -1.08 -23.69
CA THR A 43 -15.06 -1.11 -22.56
C THR A 43 -16.10 -2.22 -22.74
N LYS A 44 -16.73 -2.28 -23.91
CA LYS A 44 -17.75 -3.28 -24.21
C LYS A 44 -17.18 -4.71 -24.18
N LEU A 45 -15.96 -4.89 -24.67
CA LEU A 45 -15.28 -6.19 -24.65
C LEU A 45 -15.01 -6.67 -23.22
N VAL A 46 -14.53 -5.79 -22.33
CA VAL A 46 -14.26 -6.12 -20.92
C VAL A 46 -15.55 -6.55 -20.21
N GLU A 47 -16.63 -5.80 -20.39
CA GLU A 47 -17.93 -6.09 -19.76
C GLU A 47 -18.58 -7.37 -20.29
N GLU A 48 -18.66 -7.55 -21.60
CA GLU A 48 -19.34 -8.70 -22.23
C GLU A 48 -18.58 -10.01 -22.05
N SER A 49 -17.25 -9.94 -21.89
CA SER A 49 -16.40 -11.12 -21.70
C SER A 49 -16.25 -11.57 -20.24
N ARG A 50 -16.76 -10.81 -19.27
CA ARG A 50 -16.62 -11.13 -17.84
C ARG A 50 -17.30 -12.45 -17.47
N PRO A 51 -16.57 -13.45 -16.94
CA PRO A 51 -17.17 -14.68 -16.44
C PRO A 51 -18.06 -14.39 -15.23
N LYS A 52 -19.26 -15.00 -15.20
CA LYS A 52 -20.22 -14.86 -14.10
C LYS A 52 -19.83 -15.65 -12.85
N ASP A 53 -19.02 -16.69 -13.00
CA ASP A 53 -18.58 -17.55 -11.90
C ASP A 53 -17.32 -16.96 -11.26
N ILE A 54 -17.51 -15.97 -10.38
CA ILE A 54 -16.43 -15.29 -9.66
C ILE A 54 -15.73 -16.28 -8.74
N GLY A 55 -14.41 -16.39 -8.89
CA GLY A 55 -13.60 -17.39 -8.17
C GLY A 55 -13.11 -18.56 -9.02
N SER A 56 -13.64 -18.73 -10.23
CA SER A 56 -13.20 -19.74 -11.19
C SER A 56 -11.85 -19.42 -11.83
N ASP A 57 -11.22 -20.43 -12.43
CA ASP A 57 -10.00 -20.25 -13.24
C ASP A 57 -10.24 -19.29 -14.41
N ALA A 58 -11.40 -19.39 -15.06
CA ALA A 58 -11.80 -18.52 -16.16
C ALA A 58 -11.94 -17.06 -15.70
N PHE A 59 -12.53 -16.82 -14.53
CA PHE A 59 -12.60 -15.48 -13.95
C PHE A 59 -11.20 -14.93 -13.64
N SER A 60 -10.34 -15.75 -13.07
CA SER A 60 -8.97 -15.35 -12.73
C SER A 60 -8.16 -14.99 -13.98
N GLU A 61 -8.26 -15.81 -15.03
CA GLU A 61 -7.62 -15.55 -16.33
C GLU A 61 -8.16 -14.26 -16.96
N TRP A 62 -9.49 -14.06 -16.94
CA TRP A 62 -10.11 -12.82 -17.42
C TRP A 62 -9.60 -11.60 -16.64
N PHE A 63 -9.58 -11.65 -15.31
CA PHE A 63 -9.17 -10.54 -14.48
C PHE A 63 -7.72 -10.12 -14.75
N PHE A 64 -6.80 -11.08 -14.79
CA PHE A 64 -5.39 -10.79 -15.06
C PHE A 64 -5.14 -10.38 -16.52
N THR A 65 -5.99 -10.78 -17.46
CA THR A 65 -5.93 -10.33 -18.86
C THR A 65 -6.25 -8.83 -18.98
N TYR A 66 -7.22 -8.35 -18.21
CA TYR A 66 -7.70 -6.96 -18.26
C TYR A 66 -7.22 -6.11 -17.08
N LEU A 67 -6.16 -6.53 -16.41
CA LEU A 67 -5.66 -5.93 -15.17
C LEU A 67 -5.34 -4.44 -15.29
N GLU A 68 -4.92 -3.99 -16.46
CA GLU A 68 -4.57 -2.59 -16.76
C GLU A 68 -5.76 -1.74 -17.27
N GLU A 69 -6.94 -2.33 -17.43
CA GLU A 69 -8.13 -1.66 -17.99
C GLU A 69 -8.97 -0.97 -16.90
N GLU A 70 -9.29 0.31 -17.10
CA GLU A 70 -10.09 1.12 -16.16
C GLU A 70 -11.49 0.54 -15.92
N THR A 71 -12.12 0.00 -16.97
CA THR A 71 -13.46 -0.63 -16.91
C THR A 71 -13.52 -1.82 -15.96
N LEU A 72 -12.44 -2.58 -15.81
CA LEU A 72 -12.38 -3.66 -14.83
C LEU A 72 -12.43 -3.11 -13.39
N TRP A 73 -11.66 -2.05 -13.12
CA TRP A 73 -11.55 -1.48 -11.79
C TRP A 73 -12.81 -0.72 -11.38
N ASP A 74 -13.47 -0.03 -12.30
CA ASP A 74 -14.78 0.61 -12.05
C ASP A 74 -15.82 -0.40 -11.57
N TRP A 75 -15.91 -1.56 -12.23
CA TRP A 75 -16.78 -2.63 -11.79
C TRP A 75 -16.33 -3.22 -10.45
N PHE A 76 -15.03 -3.50 -10.29
CA PHE A 76 -14.48 -4.08 -9.07
C PHE A 76 -14.81 -3.24 -7.84
N TYR A 77 -14.54 -1.92 -7.88
CA TYR A 77 -14.85 -1.02 -6.79
C TYR A 77 -16.36 -0.86 -6.58
N GLY A 78 -17.15 -0.80 -7.65
CA GLY A 78 -18.60 -0.76 -7.55
C GLY A 78 -19.20 -1.97 -6.81
N VAL A 79 -18.59 -3.15 -6.94
CA VAL A 79 -18.98 -4.34 -6.16
C VAL A 79 -18.44 -4.26 -4.73
N MET A 80 -17.19 -3.86 -4.53
CA MET A 80 -16.52 -3.86 -3.22
C MET A 80 -17.01 -2.76 -2.26
N GLU A 81 -17.60 -1.67 -2.77
CA GLU A 81 -18.16 -0.58 -1.96
C GLU A 81 -19.61 -0.85 -1.49
N ASP A 82 -20.29 -1.83 -2.09
CA ASP A 82 -21.65 -2.24 -1.74
C ASP A 82 -21.65 -3.67 -1.17
N ASP A 83 -21.59 -3.79 0.15
CA ASP A 83 -21.59 -5.09 0.84
C ASP A 83 -22.92 -5.87 0.70
N THR A 84 -23.94 -5.25 0.10
CA THR A 84 -25.21 -5.89 -0.23
C THR A 84 -25.25 -6.44 -1.66
N ASN A 85 -24.21 -6.19 -2.46
CA ASN A 85 -24.07 -6.70 -3.81
C ASN A 85 -23.94 -8.23 -3.82
N GLU A 86 -24.64 -8.90 -4.74
CA GLU A 86 -24.65 -10.37 -4.85
C GLU A 86 -23.26 -10.95 -5.12
N ASP A 87 -22.40 -10.20 -5.80
CA ASP A 87 -21.04 -10.61 -6.15
C ASP A 87 -20.01 -10.32 -5.04
N TYR A 88 -20.35 -9.49 -4.04
CA TYR A 88 -19.41 -9.00 -3.02
C TYR A 88 -18.66 -10.13 -2.33
N SER A 89 -19.39 -11.11 -1.78
CA SER A 89 -18.78 -12.18 -0.98
C SER A 89 -17.84 -13.05 -1.81
N ALA A 90 -18.16 -13.31 -3.08
CA ALA A 90 -17.34 -14.12 -3.97
C ALA A 90 -16.11 -13.35 -4.44
N LEU A 91 -16.29 -12.08 -4.81
CA LEU A 91 -15.21 -11.20 -5.26
C LEU A 91 -14.20 -10.94 -4.13
N TYR A 92 -14.69 -10.65 -2.93
CA TYR A 92 -13.85 -10.46 -1.74
C TYR A 92 -13.00 -11.70 -1.45
N SER A 93 -13.62 -12.88 -1.41
CA SER A 93 -12.92 -14.15 -1.14
C SER A 93 -11.88 -14.51 -2.20
N TRP A 94 -12.14 -14.15 -3.46
CA TRP A 94 -11.18 -14.33 -4.55
C TRP A 94 -10.05 -13.31 -4.46
N TYR A 95 -10.35 -12.05 -4.19
CA TYR A 95 -9.38 -10.97 -4.05
C TYR A 95 -8.37 -11.26 -2.94
N GLU A 96 -8.82 -11.70 -1.76
CA GLU A 96 -7.93 -12.04 -0.64
C GLU A 96 -6.84 -13.06 -1.02
N LYS A 97 -7.16 -13.99 -1.93
CA LYS A 97 -6.23 -15.03 -2.40
C LYS A 97 -5.29 -14.56 -3.51
N ASN A 98 -5.63 -13.49 -4.22
CA ASN A 98 -4.95 -13.06 -5.44
C ASN A 98 -4.28 -11.68 -5.33
N GLN A 99 -4.53 -10.94 -4.25
CA GLN A 99 -4.00 -9.59 -4.01
C GLN A 99 -2.48 -9.47 -4.18
N GLU A 100 -1.70 -10.46 -3.75
CA GLU A 100 -0.23 -10.46 -3.92
C GLU A 100 0.18 -10.57 -5.40
N GLN A 101 -0.51 -11.41 -6.16
CA GLN A 101 -0.25 -11.59 -7.60
C GLN A 101 -0.69 -10.36 -8.38
N ILE A 102 -1.84 -9.77 -8.03
CA ILE A 102 -2.35 -8.51 -8.58
C ILE A 102 -1.32 -7.39 -8.34
N ALA A 103 -0.86 -7.22 -7.09
CA ALA A 103 0.13 -6.22 -6.73
C ALA A 103 1.46 -6.41 -7.49
N LYS A 104 1.90 -7.67 -7.66
CA LYS A 104 3.11 -8.01 -8.40
C LYS A 104 3.02 -7.67 -9.89
N GLN A 105 1.85 -7.85 -10.51
CA GLN A 105 1.64 -7.59 -11.94
C GLN A 105 1.39 -6.10 -12.24
N LEU A 106 0.76 -5.36 -11.33
CA LEU A 106 0.44 -3.93 -11.49
C LEU A 106 1.58 -2.94 -11.21
N GLY A 107 2.80 -3.43 -10.96
CA GLY A 107 3.98 -2.65 -10.54
C GLY A 107 3.87 -1.12 -10.66
N ALA A 108 3.91 -0.43 -9.52
CA ALA A 108 3.83 1.02 -9.32
C ALA A 108 2.45 1.72 -9.35
N ASN A 109 1.33 1.01 -9.55
CA ASN A 109 -0.03 1.50 -9.20
C ASN A 109 -0.64 0.79 -7.98
N ALA A 110 0.22 0.16 -7.16
CA ALA A 110 -0.16 -0.59 -5.96
C ALA A 110 -0.82 0.26 -4.87
N SER A 111 -0.77 1.59 -4.92
CA SER A 111 -1.18 2.49 -3.84
C SER A 111 -2.65 2.35 -3.41
N ALA A 112 -3.58 2.08 -4.33
CA ALA A 112 -5.00 1.90 -4.01
C ALA A 112 -5.32 0.51 -3.42
N LEU A 113 -4.60 -0.52 -3.86
CA LEU A 113 -4.68 -1.88 -3.30
C LEU A 113 -3.97 -1.97 -1.94
N MET A 114 -2.87 -1.23 -1.79
CA MET A 114 -2.12 -1.10 -0.54
C MET A 114 -2.91 -0.33 0.51
N ALA A 115 -3.72 0.67 0.15
CA ALA A 115 -4.65 1.32 1.09
C ALA A 115 -5.60 0.31 1.76
N SER A 116 -6.02 -0.74 1.04
CA SER A 116 -6.80 -1.84 1.63
C SER A 116 -5.96 -2.81 2.50
N SER A 117 -4.65 -2.94 2.23
CA SER A 117 -3.75 -3.86 2.94
C SER A 117 -2.98 -3.22 4.10
N VAL A 118 -2.89 -1.89 4.20
CA VAL A 118 -2.31 -1.19 5.37
C VAL A 118 -3.35 -0.93 6.45
N GLY A 119 -4.64 -0.95 6.11
CA GLY A 119 -5.78 -0.72 7.00
C GLY A 119 -6.11 0.75 7.30
N ASP A 120 -7.30 0.95 7.85
CA ASP A 120 -7.96 2.26 7.91
C ASP A 120 -7.22 3.34 8.73
N LEU A 121 -6.30 2.94 9.61
CA LEU A 121 -5.51 3.87 10.43
C LEU A 121 -4.40 4.57 9.63
N TRP A 122 -4.10 4.08 8.43
CA TRP A 122 -2.91 4.42 7.64
C TRP A 122 -3.25 5.05 6.28
N ASN A 123 -4.53 5.14 5.91
CA ASN A 123 -5.02 5.64 4.61
C ASN A 123 -4.51 7.03 4.18
N ASN A 124 -3.95 7.83 5.09
CA ASN A 124 -3.45 9.19 4.82
C ASN A 124 -1.94 9.36 5.12
N TRP A 125 -1.19 8.27 5.28
CA TRP A 125 0.22 8.31 5.67
C TRP A 125 1.18 8.49 4.47
N ILE A 126 1.52 7.42 3.75
CA ILE A 126 2.37 7.47 2.55
C ILE A 126 1.80 6.53 1.50
N ASP A 127 1.90 6.93 0.24
CA ASP A 127 1.56 6.08 -0.89
C ASP A 127 2.51 4.86 -0.97
N GLY A 128 1.93 3.66 -0.99
CA GLY A 128 2.56 2.35 -0.67
C GLY A 128 3.71 1.83 -1.54
N ASN A 129 4.77 2.61 -1.74
CA ASN A 129 6.07 2.09 -2.14
C ASN A 129 6.89 1.79 -0.88
N PHE A 130 6.91 0.52 -0.45
CA PHE A 130 7.78 0.07 0.64
C PHE A 130 9.18 -0.19 0.12
N ASP A 131 9.91 0.88 -0.15
CA ASP A 131 11.30 0.83 -0.59
C ASP A 131 12.18 1.51 0.46
N LEU A 132 13.08 0.74 1.07
CA LEU A 132 14.07 1.23 2.04
C LEU A 132 15.45 0.82 1.56
N THR A 133 16.44 1.69 1.78
CA THR A 133 17.83 1.36 1.52
C THR A 133 18.33 0.30 2.51
N GLY A 134 18.86 -0.80 2.00
CA GLY A 134 19.29 -1.96 2.81
C GLY A 134 18.47 -3.20 2.49
N ASP A 135 18.73 -4.31 3.18
CA ASP A 135 17.96 -5.56 3.02
C ASP A 135 17.37 -6.08 4.34
N GLY A 136 17.48 -5.29 5.41
CA GLY A 136 16.93 -5.62 6.72
C GLY A 136 17.69 -6.70 7.48
N THR A 137 18.84 -7.16 6.98
CA THR A 137 19.71 -8.10 7.71
C THR A 137 20.59 -7.38 8.72
N GLU A 138 21.15 -8.10 9.70
CA GLU A 138 22.09 -7.52 10.67
C GLU A 138 23.32 -6.88 9.99
N SER A 139 23.83 -7.47 8.91
CA SER A 139 24.98 -6.95 8.15
C SER A 139 24.64 -5.75 7.26
N ASN A 140 23.38 -5.60 6.88
CA ASN A 140 22.90 -4.57 5.97
C ASN A 140 21.49 -4.12 6.38
N PRO A 141 21.37 -3.48 7.56
CA PRO A 141 20.07 -3.08 8.10
C PRO A 141 19.40 -2.07 7.17
N TYR A 142 18.07 -1.98 7.25
CA TYR A 142 17.36 -0.90 6.62
C TYR A 142 17.81 0.43 7.25
N GLN A 143 18.16 1.38 6.39
CA GLN A 143 18.61 2.72 6.75
C GLN A 143 17.38 3.62 6.81
N ILE A 144 17.23 4.32 7.93
CA ILE A 144 16.17 5.28 8.17
C ILE A 144 16.82 6.67 8.18
N GLU A 145 16.80 7.35 7.05
CA GLU A 145 17.44 8.65 6.86
C GLU A 145 16.49 9.81 7.19
N ASP A 146 15.19 9.62 7.00
CA ASP A 146 14.19 10.66 7.23
C ASP A 146 12.85 10.13 7.77
N LEU A 147 11.90 11.06 7.93
CA LEU A 147 10.56 10.76 8.39
C LEU A 147 9.82 9.83 7.42
N GLU A 148 10.06 9.95 6.12
CA GLU A 148 9.40 9.15 5.09
C GLU A 148 9.80 7.67 5.23
N ASP A 149 11.11 7.39 5.38
CA ASP A 149 11.63 6.05 5.65
C ASP A 149 11.02 5.43 6.91
N LEU A 150 10.97 6.21 8.00
CA LEU A 150 10.41 5.74 9.27
C LEU A 150 8.91 5.40 9.13
N MET A 151 8.16 6.22 8.39
CA MET A 151 6.75 5.99 8.12
C MET A 151 6.52 4.83 7.16
N ILE A 152 7.41 4.59 6.19
CA ILE A 152 7.39 3.42 5.29
C ILE A 152 7.55 2.14 6.12
N MET A 153 8.58 2.07 6.96
CA MET A 153 8.81 0.97 7.90
C MET A 153 7.56 0.70 8.74
N THR A 154 7.01 1.77 9.35
CA THR A 154 5.87 1.68 10.27
C THR A 154 4.64 1.07 9.58
N GLN A 155 4.34 1.51 8.35
CA GLN A 155 3.21 1.00 7.57
C GLN A 155 3.43 -0.43 7.09
N ALA A 156 4.64 -0.78 6.62
CA ALA A 156 4.94 -2.13 6.17
C ALA A 156 4.76 -3.16 7.29
N ILE A 157 5.16 -2.80 8.52
CA ILE A 157 4.92 -3.61 9.72
C ILE A 157 3.42 -3.73 10.01
N ALA A 158 2.68 -2.62 10.02
CA ALA A 158 1.24 -2.65 10.28
C ALA A 158 0.48 -3.53 9.27
N ALA A 159 0.87 -3.47 8.00
CA ALA A 159 0.35 -4.31 6.91
C ALA A 159 0.75 -5.80 7.01
N GLY A 160 1.71 -6.14 7.88
CA GLY A 160 2.25 -7.51 7.96
C GLY A 160 2.98 -7.93 6.68
N THR A 161 3.56 -6.98 5.94
CA THR A 161 4.21 -7.25 4.66
C THR A 161 5.62 -7.78 4.87
N GLY A 162 5.94 -8.93 4.29
CA GLY A 162 7.29 -9.51 4.32
C GLY A 162 7.83 -9.71 5.73
N ASN A 163 9.13 -9.43 5.91
CA ASN A 163 9.83 -9.60 7.20
C ASN A 163 10.13 -8.26 7.89
N TYR A 164 9.40 -7.19 7.56
CA TYR A 164 9.64 -5.87 8.14
C TYR A 164 9.49 -5.87 9.67
N ASP A 165 8.64 -6.72 10.24
CA ASP A 165 8.44 -6.83 11.68
C ASP A 165 9.65 -7.41 12.43
N THR A 166 10.50 -8.18 11.76
CA THR A 166 11.65 -8.92 12.32
C THR A 166 13.00 -8.41 11.83
N ALA A 167 13.01 -7.44 10.91
CA ALA A 167 14.21 -6.88 10.30
C ALA A 167 15.06 -6.03 11.26
N HIS A 168 16.28 -5.72 10.82
CA HIS A 168 17.19 -4.78 11.47
C HIS A 168 17.10 -3.41 10.81
N TYR A 169 17.04 -2.37 11.64
CA TYR A 169 16.92 -0.98 11.24
C TYR A 169 18.02 -0.16 11.92
N ARG A 170 18.52 0.86 11.23
CA ARG A 170 19.47 1.85 11.75
C ARG A 170 19.03 3.25 11.37
N LEU A 171 18.94 4.14 12.36
CA LEU A 171 18.82 5.58 12.08
C LEU A 171 20.13 6.11 11.50
N MET A 172 20.01 6.92 10.46
CA MET A 172 21.15 7.58 9.79
C MET A 172 21.19 9.08 10.05
N ASP A 173 20.08 9.66 10.54
CA ASP A 173 19.97 11.06 10.93
C ASP A 173 18.94 11.20 12.07
N ASP A 174 18.91 12.37 12.68
CA ASP A 174 17.86 12.76 13.63
C ASP A 174 16.52 12.92 12.89
N ILE A 175 15.43 12.43 13.48
CA ILE A 175 14.09 12.47 12.89
C ILE A 175 13.16 13.37 13.71
N ASP A 176 12.44 14.27 13.05
CA ASP A 176 11.40 15.09 13.66
C ASP A 176 10.00 14.57 13.29
N LEU A 177 9.22 14.20 14.30
CA LEU A 177 7.83 13.74 14.14
C LEU A 177 6.81 14.88 14.12
N SER A 178 7.24 16.13 13.96
CA SER A 178 6.37 17.31 13.88
C SER A 178 5.66 17.50 12.52
N PHE A 179 5.05 16.44 12.01
CA PHE A 179 4.28 16.47 10.75
C PHE A 179 2.82 16.91 10.93
N THR A 180 2.14 17.19 9.81
CA THR A 180 0.75 17.66 9.81
C THR A 180 -0.29 16.55 9.58
N ILE A 181 0.14 15.44 8.98
CA ILE A 181 -0.66 14.21 8.80
C ILE A 181 -1.22 13.75 10.16
N ASN A 182 -2.45 13.22 10.18
CA ASN A 182 -3.14 12.81 11.43
C ASN A 182 -3.14 13.89 12.53
N ASN A 183 -3.14 15.17 12.15
CA ASN A 183 -3.02 16.32 13.07
C ASN A 183 -1.74 16.26 13.93
N GLY A 184 -0.66 15.71 13.36
CA GLY A 184 0.61 15.44 14.01
C GLY A 184 0.50 14.35 15.08
N ASN A 185 -0.43 13.41 14.96
CA ASN A 185 -0.45 12.24 15.84
C ASN A 185 0.30 11.08 15.19
N TRP A 186 1.25 10.54 15.94
CA TRP A 186 1.97 9.33 15.60
C TRP A 186 1.07 8.10 15.72
N ASN A 187 1.15 7.20 14.75
CA ASN A 187 0.69 5.83 14.88
C ASN A 187 1.92 4.98 15.25
N PRO A 188 1.91 4.31 16.42
CA PRO A 188 3.07 3.56 16.89
C PRO A 188 3.59 2.48 15.92
N ILE A 189 4.89 2.20 15.98
CA ILE A 189 5.53 1.07 15.26
C ILE A 189 5.08 -0.25 15.88
N GLY A 190 4.66 -1.22 15.08
CA GLY A 190 4.14 -2.49 15.58
C GLY A 190 2.82 -2.28 16.34
N TRP A 191 1.86 -1.62 15.68
CA TRP A 191 0.56 -1.26 16.22
C TRP A 191 -0.59 -1.80 15.36
N TYR A 192 -1.81 -1.38 15.65
CA TYR A 192 -3.00 -1.84 14.94
C TYR A 192 -3.02 -1.37 13.49
N GLN A 193 -3.54 -2.24 12.64
CA GLN A 193 -3.78 -1.95 11.23
C GLN A 193 -5.09 -1.17 11.06
N ASN A 194 -6.13 -1.57 11.81
CA ASN A 194 -7.49 -1.04 11.69
C ASN A 194 -8.07 -0.53 13.01
N ALA A 195 -8.94 0.48 12.95
CA ALA A 195 -9.59 1.09 14.09
C ALA A 195 -10.47 0.09 14.86
N ALA A 196 -11.07 -0.87 14.16
CA ALA A 196 -11.85 -1.96 14.76
C ALA A 196 -10.99 -2.86 15.69
N GLN A 197 -9.67 -2.89 15.50
CA GLN A 197 -8.75 -3.69 16.31
C GLN A 197 -8.26 -2.98 17.58
N LEU A 198 -8.56 -1.68 17.75
CA LEU A 198 -8.00 -0.85 18.85
C LEU A 198 -8.33 -1.35 20.27
N SER A 199 -9.32 -2.23 20.42
CA SER A 199 -9.66 -2.88 21.70
C SER A 199 -9.12 -4.31 21.85
N GLY A 200 -8.41 -4.81 20.84
CA GLY A 200 -7.94 -6.20 20.75
C GLY A 200 -6.44 -6.33 20.87
N ASN A 201 -5.93 -7.48 20.41
CA ASN A 201 -4.50 -7.75 20.33
C ASN A 201 -3.90 -7.16 19.05
N VAL A 202 -2.67 -6.67 19.15
CA VAL A 202 -1.87 -6.28 18.00
C VAL A 202 -1.40 -7.54 17.27
N SER A 203 -1.74 -7.68 15.99
CA SER A 203 -1.35 -8.83 15.16
C SER A 203 0.12 -8.77 14.73
N ASN A 204 0.59 -7.58 14.39
CA ASN A 204 1.93 -7.34 13.84
C ASN A 204 2.76 -6.51 14.82
N SER A 205 3.20 -7.13 15.93
CA SER A 205 4.14 -6.52 16.88
C SER A 205 5.53 -6.37 16.27
N PHE A 206 6.33 -5.43 16.75
CA PHE A 206 7.72 -5.31 16.34
C PHE A 206 8.60 -6.31 17.11
N LYS A 207 9.38 -7.10 16.38
CA LYS A 207 10.24 -8.19 16.88
C LYS A 207 11.71 -8.04 16.47
N GLY A 208 12.00 -7.04 15.64
CA GLY A 208 13.31 -6.80 15.05
C GLY A 208 14.28 -6.04 15.95
N THR A 209 15.30 -5.45 15.33
CA THR A 209 16.25 -4.55 15.99
C THR A 209 16.10 -3.13 15.44
N PHE A 210 15.94 -2.16 16.32
CA PHE A 210 15.99 -0.74 15.99
C PHE A 210 17.21 -0.10 16.67
N ASP A 211 18.23 0.20 15.88
CA ASP A 211 19.45 0.86 16.34
C ASP A 211 19.36 2.36 16.04
N GLY A 212 19.23 3.18 17.07
CA GLY A 212 19.24 4.63 16.90
C GLY A 212 20.62 5.19 16.51
N ASP A 213 21.70 4.41 16.62
CA ASP A 213 23.08 4.83 16.32
C ASP A 213 23.52 6.17 16.97
N GLY A 214 22.89 6.55 18.08
CA GLY A 214 23.12 7.80 18.79
C GLY A 214 22.24 8.97 18.34
N HIS A 215 21.38 8.76 17.35
CA HIS A 215 20.43 9.75 16.83
C HIS A 215 19.18 9.91 17.71
N THR A 216 18.50 11.03 17.47
CA THR A 216 17.33 11.48 18.21
C THR A 216 16.08 11.40 17.37
N ILE A 217 15.00 10.89 17.95
CA ILE A 217 13.63 11.09 17.44
C ILE A 217 12.95 12.13 18.33
N SER A 218 12.51 13.24 17.75
CA SER A 218 11.91 14.36 18.47
C SER A 218 10.45 14.59 18.09
N GLY A 219 9.71 15.33 18.92
CA GLY A 219 8.35 15.80 18.59
C GLY A 219 7.27 14.72 18.62
N LEU A 220 7.54 13.56 19.25
CA LEU A 220 6.57 12.47 19.36
C LEU A 220 5.28 12.95 20.01
N LYS A 221 4.17 12.89 19.27
CA LYS A 221 2.86 13.31 19.76
C LYS A 221 1.82 12.23 19.54
N ILE A 222 1.20 11.78 20.62
CA ILE A 222 0.01 10.91 20.60
C ILE A 222 -0.93 11.49 21.64
N VAL A 223 -1.84 12.36 21.22
CA VAL A 223 -2.71 13.10 22.14
C VAL A 223 -4.17 12.99 21.76
N ASN A 224 -4.53 11.95 20.99
CA ASN A 224 -5.90 11.80 20.52
C ASN A 224 -6.81 11.27 21.64
N ILE A 225 -7.38 12.21 22.38
CA ILE A 225 -8.26 12.01 23.55
C ILE A 225 -9.62 11.40 23.18
N SER A 226 -10.01 11.41 21.89
CA SER A 226 -11.33 10.92 21.48
C SER A 226 -11.39 9.41 21.28
N LYS A 227 -10.25 8.70 21.37
CA LYS A 227 -10.18 7.24 21.30
C LYS A 227 -9.45 6.74 22.54
N ASN A 228 -9.97 5.69 23.18
CA ASN A 228 -9.31 5.00 24.30
C ASN A 228 -8.10 4.19 23.77
N LEU A 229 -7.12 4.88 23.19
CA LEU A 229 -5.98 4.26 22.53
C LEU A 229 -5.17 3.45 23.55
N GLN A 230 -4.75 2.26 23.14
CA GLN A 230 -3.93 1.38 23.94
C GLN A 230 -2.64 1.03 23.21
N ASN A 231 -1.61 0.61 23.95
CA ASN A 231 -0.30 0.28 23.40
C ASN A 231 0.28 1.47 22.64
N VAL A 232 0.45 2.60 23.33
CA VAL A 232 0.92 3.85 22.72
C VAL A 232 2.30 4.25 23.25
N GLY A 233 3.13 4.67 22.31
CA GLY A 233 4.50 5.14 22.44
C GLY A 233 5.10 5.34 21.06
N LEU A 234 6.42 5.53 20.94
CA LEU A 234 7.07 5.42 19.64
C LEU A 234 6.80 4.04 19.01
N PHE A 235 6.90 3.00 19.84
CA PHE A 235 6.48 1.64 19.54
C PHE A 235 5.16 1.30 20.23
N GLY A 236 4.33 0.50 19.57
CA GLY A 236 3.08 0.00 20.13
C GLY A 236 3.36 -1.19 21.03
N VAL A 237 3.74 -2.30 20.41
CA VAL A 237 4.13 -3.55 21.09
C VAL A 237 5.50 -4.01 20.61
N LEU A 238 6.41 -4.16 21.57
CA LEU A 238 7.71 -4.83 21.37
C LEU A 238 7.60 -6.28 21.83
N ASP A 239 7.94 -7.24 20.96
CA ASP A 239 7.89 -8.67 21.24
C ASP A 239 9.24 -9.32 20.95
N GLY A 240 10.08 -9.46 21.97
CA GLY A 240 11.46 -9.96 21.81
C GLY A 240 12.38 -9.00 21.02
N ALA A 241 11.91 -7.80 20.70
CA ALA A 241 12.65 -6.79 19.96
C ALA A 241 13.79 -6.16 20.76
N VAL A 242 14.76 -5.60 20.04
CA VAL A 242 15.88 -4.84 20.60
C VAL A 242 15.78 -3.39 20.13
N VAL A 243 15.66 -2.45 21.06
CA VAL A 243 15.82 -1.03 20.77
C VAL A 243 17.05 -0.53 21.52
N LYS A 244 18.01 0.08 20.82
CA LYS A 244 19.28 0.53 21.40
C LYS A 244 19.73 1.85 20.79
N ASN A 245 20.59 2.56 21.51
CA ASN A 245 21.26 3.78 21.05
C ASN A 245 20.31 4.88 20.52
N LEU A 246 19.10 4.95 21.04
CA LEU A 246 18.08 5.90 20.60
C LEU A 246 17.83 6.94 21.68
N VAL A 247 17.79 8.21 21.30
CA VAL A 247 17.32 9.31 22.14
C VAL A 247 15.90 9.70 21.71
N ILE A 248 15.01 9.97 22.67
CA ILE A 248 13.67 10.50 22.39
C ILE A 248 13.50 11.83 23.12
N GLU A 249 13.15 12.88 22.38
CA GLU A 249 12.97 14.24 22.91
C GLU A 249 11.59 14.83 22.57
N ASP A 250 11.14 15.81 23.36
CA ASP A 250 9.83 16.50 23.26
C ASP A 250 8.63 15.56 23.01
N ALA A 251 8.59 14.45 23.75
CA ALA A 251 7.52 13.47 23.64
C ALA A 251 6.29 13.83 24.50
N ARG A 252 5.11 13.75 23.90
CA ARG A 252 3.80 13.92 24.54
C ARG A 252 2.88 12.77 24.15
N VAL A 253 2.79 11.78 25.05
CA VAL A 253 1.99 10.57 24.84
C VAL A 253 0.86 10.52 25.86
N TYR A 254 -0.36 10.36 25.37
CA TYR A 254 -1.59 10.19 26.12
C TYR A 254 -2.34 8.98 25.56
N GLY A 255 -2.70 8.05 26.45
CA GLY A 255 -3.44 6.85 26.10
C GLY A 255 -4.20 6.32 27.31
N TYR A 256 -4.96 5.25 27.10
CA TYR A 256 -5.80 4.61 28.11
C TYR A 256 -5.07 3.49 28.86
N ASN A 257 -4.56 2.48 28.13
CA ASN A 257 -3.80 1.35 28.68
C ASN A 257 -2.46 1.20 27.95
N HIS A 258 -1.43 0.67 28.62
CA HIS A 258 -0.12 0.38 28.02
C HIS A 258 0.46 1.63 27.34
N VAL A 259 0.92 2.59 28.15
CA VAL A 259 1.38 3.91 27.71
C VAL A 259 2.82 4.10 28.17
N GLY A 260 3.71 4.37 27.23
CA GLY A 260 5.10 4.73 27.50
C GLY A 260 5.67 5.57 26.39
N ILE A 261 6.71 6.36 26.68
CA ILE A 261 7.36 7.18 25.64
C ILE A 261 8.01 6.29 24.59
N LEU A 262 8.78 5.30 25.04
CA LEU A 262 9.44 4.35 24.15
C LEU A 262 8.45 3.35 23.55
N ALA A 263 7.71 2.64 24.39
CA ALA A 263 6.77 1.62 23.96
C ALA A 263 5.53 1.57 24.85
N GLY A 264 4.40 1.15 24.29
CA GLY A 264 3.20 0.85 25.06
C GLY A 264 3.31 -0.44 25.86
N ARG A 265 3.80 -1.52 25.23
CA ARG A 265 3.96 -2.86 25.81
C ARG A 265 5.24 -3.54 25.36
#